data_AF-A0A355SAC6-F1
#
_entry.id   AF-A0A355SAC6-F1
#
_cell.length_a   1.000
_cell.length_b   1.000
_cell.length_c   1.000
_cell.angle_alpha   90.00
_cell.angle_beta   90.00
_cell.angle_gamma   90.00
#
_symmetry.space_group_name_H-M   'P 1'
#
loop_
_entity.id
_entity.type
_entity.pdbx_description
1 polymer ?
#
loop_
_entity_poly.entity_id
_entity_poly.type
_entity_poly.pdbx_seq_one_letter_code
_entity_poly.pdbx_strand_id
1 'polypeptide(L)' 'MIINKVEICGVNTSKLPVLKNDEMRELLIKMHNGDSEARDKFIKGNLRLVLSVIQRFNN' A
#
# COMPACT_ATOMS: atom_id res chain seq x y z
N MET A 1 15.70 -4.39 -18.21
CA MET A 1 14.49 -3.80 -17.57
C MET A 1 14.28 -4.54 -16.26
N ILE A 2 14.41 -3.87 -15.12
CA ILE A 2 14.26 -4.53 -13.81
C ILE A 2 12.79 -4.90 -13.67
N ILE A 3 12.49 -6.17 -13.86
CA ILE A 3 11.17 -6.73 -13.55
C ILE A 3 11.14 -6.78 -12.03
N ASN A 4 10.55 -5.76 -11.39
CA ASN A 4 10.26 -5.80 -9.96
C ASN A 4 9.14 -6.84 -9.75
N LYS A 5 9.51 -8.12 -9.86
CA LYS A 5 8.63 -9.25 -9.64
C LYS A 5 8.26 -9.22 -8.15
N VAL A 6 7.02 -8.85 -7.87
CA VAL A 6 6.48 -8.85 -6.51
C VAL A 6 6.17 -10.31 -6.16
N GLU A 7 7.11 -10.99 -5.51
CA GLU A 7 6.89 -12.32 -4.95
C GLU A 7 6.26 -12.18 -3.56
N ILE A 8 4.94 -12.34 -3.49
CA ILE A 8 4.21 -12.42 -2.22
C ILE A 8 3.88 -13.89 -1.96
N CYS A 9 4.87 -14.64 -1.47
CA CYS A 9 4.64 -15.97 -0.92
C CYS A 9 4.34 -15.83 0.58
N GLY A 10 3.07 -16.01 0.98
CA GLY A 10 2.69 -16.17 2.40
C GLY A 10 2.11 -14.95 3.13
N VAL A 11 1.74 -13.86 2.45
CA VAL A 11 1.02 -12.74 3.11
C VAL A 11 -0.46 -13.06 3.24
N ASN A 12 -0.96 -13.03 4.47
CA ASN A 12 -2.39 -13.04 4.74
C ASN A 12 -2.97 -11.66 4.43
N THR A 13 -3.64 -11.53 3.29
CA THR A 13 -4.23 -10.28 2.80
C THR A 13 -5.32 -9.73 3.73
N SER A 14 -6.00 -10.58 4.49
CA SER A 14 -6.99 -10.18 5.50
C SER A 14 -6.38 -9.45 6.70
N LYS A 15 -5.07 -9.62 6.92
CA LYS A 15 -4.31 -8.93 7.99
C LYS A 15 -3.66 -7.63 7.51
N LEU A 16 -3.77 -7.28 6.22
CA LEU A 16 -3.21 -6.03 5.72
C LEU A 16 -4.04 -4.84 6.22
N PRO A 17 -3.37 -3.77 6.72
CA PRO A 17 -4.07 -2.59 7.19
C PRO A 17 -4.83 -1.92 6.05
N VAL A 18 -6.02 -1.41 6.35
CA VAL A 18 -6.82 -0.59 5.44
C VAL A 18 -6.95 0.79 6.08
N LEU A 19 -6.61 1.81 5.32
CA LEU A 19 -6.73 3.20 5.76
C LEU A 19 -8.13 3.71 5.45
N LYS A 20 -8.74 4.43 6.39
CA LYS A 20 -9.94 5.22 6.11
C LYS A 20 -9.59 6.43 5.25
N ASN A 21 -10.59 7.01 4.60
CA ASN A 21 -10.38 8.15 3.69
C ASN A 21 -9.73 9.35 4.40
N ASP A 22 -10.19 9.65 5.62
CA ASP A 22 -9.66 10.77 6.40
C ASP A 22 -8.20 10.52 6.82
N GLU A 23 -7.89 9.31 7.31
CA GLU A 23 -6.50 8.93 7.64
C GLU A 23 -5.58 9.02 6.42
N MET A 24 -6.08 8.67 5.23
CA MET A 24 -5.31 8.73 4.00
C MET A 24 -4.95 10.19 3.64
N ARG A 25 -5.90 11.13 3.82
CA ARG A 25 -5.66 12.57 3.60
C ARG A 25 -4.65 13.14 4.60
N GLU A 26 -4.78 12.78 5.88
CA GLU A 26 -3.83 13.22 6.90
C GLU A 26 -2.42 12.71 6.63
N LEU A 27 -2.28 11.42 6.27
CA LEU A 27 -0.99 10.84 5.91
C LEU A 27 -0.37 11.48 4.66
N LEU A 28 -1.20 11.84 3.68
CA LEU A 28 -0.79 12.59 2.49
C LEU A 28 -0.15 13.93 2.85
N ILE A 29 -0.78 14.70 3.73
CA ILE A 29 -0.27 15.99 4.19
C ILE A 29 1.03 15.80 4.97
N LYS A 30 1.06 14.86 5.92
CA LYS A 30 2.24 14.58 6.75
C LYS A 30 3.44 14.15 5.91
N MET A 31 3.26 13.25 4.95
CA MET A 31 4.37 12.81 4.10
C MET A 31 4.88 13.91 3.17
N HIS A 32 4.02 14.84 2.72
CA HIS A 32 4.47 16.02 1.96
C HIS A 32 5.33 16.95 2.81
N ASN A 33 5.08 16.99 4.12
CA ASN A 33 5.90 17.74 5.09
C ASN A 33 7.19 16.99 5.50
N GLY A 34 7.50 15.86 4.86
CA GLY A 34 8.74 15.09 5.11
C GLY A 34 8.64 13.99 6.17
N ASP A 35 7.44 13.70 6.68
CA ASP A 35 7.23 12.62 7.63
C ASP A 35 7.40 11.24 6.96
N SER A 36 8.52 10.59 7.25
CA SER A 36 8.88 9.28 6.71
C SER A 36 8.03 8.15 7.30
N GLU A 37 7.58 8.27 8.56
CA GLU A 37 6.69 7.27 9.17
C GLU A 37 5.29 7.33 8.54
N ALA A 38 4.80 8.55 8.26
CA ALA A 38 3.54 8.74 7.54
C ALA A 38 3.61 8.14 6.14
N ARG A 39 4.74 8.32 5.45
CA ARG A 39 4.99 7.70 4.14
C ARG A 39 4.93 6.17 4.21
N ASP A 40 5.62 5.56 5.18
CA ASP A 40 5.61 4.10 5.35
C ASP A 40 4.22 3.56 5.69
N LYS A 41 3.49 4.25 6.57
CA LYS A 41 2.11 3.87 6.92
C LYS A 41 1.19 3.99 5.71
N PHE A 42 1.36 5.04 4.89
CA PHE A 42 0.60 5.23 3.65
C PHE A 42 0.89 4.12 2.64
N ILE A 43 2.16 3.77 2.42
CA ILE A 43 2.55 2.69 1.50
C ILE A 43 1.97 1.35 1.96
N LYS A 44 2.14 0.99 3.24
CA LYS A 44 1.63 -0.27 3.81
C LYS A 44 0.09 -0.37 3.70
N GLY A 45 -0.62 0.73 3.96
CA GLY A 45 -2.08 0.78 3.83
C GLY A 45 -2.61 0.62 2.40
N ASN A 46 -1.79 0.93 1.39
CA ASN A 46 -2.15 0.78 -0.02
C ASN A 46 -1.77 -0.59 -0.61
N LEU A 47 -1.04 -1.45 0.11
CA LEU A 47 -0.66 -2.78 -0.39
C LEU A 47 -1.89 -3.62 -0.79
N ARG A 48 -2.96 -3.59 0.00
CA ARG A 48 -4.19 -4.32 -0.32
C ARG A 48 -4.86 -3.82 -1.61
N LEU A 49 -4.81 -2.51 -1.87
CA LEU A 49 -5.30 -1.91 -3.12
C LEU A 49 -4.47 -2.38 -4.31
N VAL A 50 -3.14 -2.37 -4.17
CA VAL A 50 -2.24 -2.83 -5.25
C VAL A 50 -2.49 -4.31 -5.57
N LEU A 51 -2.63 -5.17 -4.56
CA LEU A 51 -2.96 -6.58 -4.78
C LEU A 51 -4.31 -6.78 -5.48
N SER A 52 -5.34 -6.02 -5.09
CA SER A 52 -6.68 -6.16 -5.70
C SER A 52 -6.70 -5.71 -7.17
N VAL A 53 -5.81 -4.78 -7.54
CA VAL A 53 -5.61 -4.35 -8.93
C VAL A 53 -4.85 -5.42 -9.71
N ILE A 54 -3.72 -5.92 -9.21
CA ILE A 54 -2.90 -6.93 -9.91
C ILE A 54 -3.68 -8.23 -10.15
N GLN A 55 -4.49 -8.67 -9.19
CA GLN A 55 -5.34 -9.86 -9.34
C GLN A 55 -6.31 -9.77 -10.53
N ARG A 56 -6.69 -8.56 -10.97
CA ARG A 56 -7.57 -8.36 -12.14
C ARG A 56 -6.87 -8.57 -13.47
N PHE A 57 -5.53 -8.56 -13.50
CA PHE A 57 -4.73 -8.68 -14.72
C PHE A 57 -4.09 -10.06 -14.90
N ASN A 58 -4.29 -10.99 -13.96
CA ASN A 58 -3.90 -12.40 -14.10
C ASN A 58 -5.00 -13.21 -14.80
N ASN A 59 -5.19 -12.94 -16.10
CA ASN A 59 -5.89 -13.87 -17.01
C ASN A 59 -4.97 -15.03 -17.40
#